data_AF-A0A949ZDB3-F1
#
_entry.id   AF-A0A949ZDB3-F1
#
_cell.length_a   1.000
_cell.length_b   1.000
_cell.length_c   1.000
_cell.angle_alpha   90.00
_cell.angle_beta   90.00
_cell.angle_gamma   90.00
#
_symmetry.space_group_name_H-M   'P 1'
#
loop_
_entity.id
_entity.type
_entity.pdbx_description
1 polymer ?
#
loop_
_entity_poly.entity_id
_entity_poly.type
_entity_poly.pdbx_seq_one_letter_code
_entity_poly.pdbx_strand_id
1 'polypeptide(L)'
;AGVIRTDSDPFWRALQQLVLIVGPLLLRPLVEQQLGGSLFEPGNFERWMRANANLLKHGLYTPPTPSTPTRTPPPPEPSHARNPERGSRER
;
A
#
# COMPACT_ATOMS: atom_id res chain seq x y z
N ALA A 1 -5.49 0.74 -4.52
CA ALA A 1 -5.83 0.17 -3.20
C ALA A 1 -4.58 -0.45 -2.61
N GLY A 2 -4.33 -0.32 -1.30
CA GLY A 2 -3.18 -0.93 -0.61
C GLY A 2 -3.47 -2.39 -0.24
N VAL A 3 -2.42 -3.19 -0.03
CA VAL A 3 -2.55 -4.59 0.42
C VAL A 3 -2.66 -4.58 1.94
N ILE A 4 -3.55 -5.38 2.54
CA ILE A 4 -3.63 -5.50 4.00
C ILE A 4 -2.29 -6.05 4.51
N ARG A 5 -1.77 -5.44 5.57
CA ARG A 5 -0.55 -5.89 6.25
C ARG A 5 -0.65 -7.37 6.63
N THR A 6 0.33 -8.16 6.22
CA THR A 6 0.36 -9.62 6.45
C THR A 6 0.60 -9.99 7.90
N ASP A 7 1.18 -9.08 8.69
CA ASP A 7 1.38 -9.19 10.14
C ASP A 7 0.15 -8.74 10.97
N SER A 8 -0.95 -8.33 10.32
CA SER A 8 -2.17 -7.94 11.02
C SER A 8 -3.01 -9.16 11.42
N ASP A 9 -3.44 -9.22 12.69
CA ASP A 9 -4.37 -10.23 13.16
C ASP A 9 -5.74 -10.08 12.49
N PRO A 10 -6.28 -11.12 11.82
CA PRO A 10 -7.52 -11.03 11.07
C PRO A 10 -8.77 -10.72 11.88
N PHE A 11 -8.82 -11.14 13.14
CA PHE A 11 -9.95 -10.88 14.04
C PHE A 11 -9.87 -9.45 14.57
N TRP A 12 -8.71 -9.07 15.10
CA TRP A 12 -8.52 -7.75 15.71
C TRP A 12 -8.59 -6.61 14.70
N ARG A 13 -8.17 -6.79 13.44
CA ARG A 13 -8.25 -5.71 12.43
C ARG A 13 -9.70 -5.24 12.17
N ALA A 14 -10.66 -6.16 12.14
CA ALA A 14 -12.06 -5.81 11.92
C ALA A 14 -12.63 -5.09 13.15
N LEU A 15 -12.27 -5.57 14.34
CA LEU A 15 -12.69 -4.95 15.58
C LEU A 15 -12.09 -3.55 15.76
N GLN A 16 -10.82 -3.35 15.40
CA GLN A 16 -10.17 -2.04 15.46
C GLN A 16 -10.84 -1.02 14.53
N GLN A 17 -11.24 -1.42 13.31
CA GLN A 17 -12.03 -0.56 12.43
C GLN A 17 -13.37 -0.18 13.06
N LEU A 18 -14.06 -1.14 13.66
CA LEU A 18 -15.32 -0.88 14.35
C LEU A 18 -15.14 0.09 15.51
N VAL A 19 -14.09 -0.08 16.32
CA VAL A 19 -13.79 0.78 17.47
C VAL A 19 -13.53 2.23 17.05
N LEU A 20 -12.89 2.46 15.90
CA LEU A 20 -12.66 3.81 15.36
C LEU A 20 -13.96 4.56 15.03
N ILE A 21 -15.06 3.84 14.81
CA ILE A 21 -16.39 4.40 14.56
C ILE A 21 -17.19 4.45 15.86
N VAL A 22 -17.34 3.31 16.54
CA VAL A 22 -18.21 3.16 17.70
C VAL A 22 -17.66 3.90 18.93
N GLY A 23 -16.34 3.93 19.12
CA GLY A 23 -15.71 4.58 20.28
C GLY A 23 -16.10 6.06 20.42
N PRO A 24 -15.89 6.89 19.38
CA PRO A 24 -16.32 8.29 19.39
C PRO A 24 -17.84 8.49 19.54
N LEU A 25 -18.65 7.54 19.08
CA LEU A 25 -20.12 7.59 19.24
C LEU A 25 -20.54 7.31 20.69
N LEU A 26 -19.94 6.30 21.33
CA LEU A 26 -20.22 5.98 22.74
C LEU A 26 -19.71 7.07 23.68
N LEU A 27 -18.58 7.70 23.34
CA LEU A 27 -17.96 8.77 24.11
C LEU A 27 -18.34 10.16 23.60
N ARG A 28 -19.41 10.27 22.81
CA ARG A 28 -19.79 11.49 22.10
C ARG A 28 -19.78 12.74 22.98
N PRO A 29 -20.37 12.77 24.19
CA PRO A 29 -20.36 13.98 25.02
C PRO A 29 -18.94 14.48 25.35
N LEU A 30 -18.02 13.56 25.64
CA LEU A 30 -16.62 13.89 25.93
C LEU A 30 -15.88 14.34 24.68
N VAL A 31 -16.14 13.70 23.54
CA VAL A 31 -15.55 14.06 22.25
C VAL A 31 -16.02 15.45 21.82
N GLU A 32 -17.31 15.75 21.92
CA GLU A 32 -17.89 17.05 21.56
C GLU A 32 -17.39 18.18 22.49
N GLN A 33 -17.18 17.87 23.77
CA GLN A 33 -16.53 18.79 24.71
C GLN A 33 -15.11 19.16 24.25
N GLN A 34 -14.33 18.19 23.76
CA GLN A 34 -12.97 18.43 23.26
C GLN A 34 -12.97 19.11 21.89
N LEU A 35 -13.96 18.84 21.04
CA LEU A 35 -14.12 19.50 19.74
C LEU A 35 -14.61 20.94 19.87
N GLY A 36 -15.22 21.31 21.01
CA GLY A 36 -15.89 22.60 21.18
C GLY A 36 -17.19 22.71 20.35
N GLY A 37 -17.80 21.58 19.98
CA GLY A 37 -18.97 21.53 19.11
C GLY A 37 -19.39 20.11 18.73
N SER A 38 -20.46 20.00 17.93
CA SER A 38 -21.02 18.72 17.50
C SER A 38 -20.02 17.90 16.69
N LEU A 39 -19.96 16.59 16.97
CA LEU A 39 -19.16 15.64 16.19
C LEU A 39 -19.70 15.48 14.76
N PHE A 40 -21.01 15.67 14.59
CA PHE A 40 -21.69 15.51 13.30
C PHE A 40 -21.81 16.80 12.50
N GLU A 41 -21.27 17.92 13.01
CA GLU A 41 -21.11 19.13 12.20
C GLU A 41 -20.21 18.79 10.99
N PRO A 42 -20.55 19.23 9.76
CA PRO A 42 -19.88 18.76 8.54
C PRO A 42 -18.34 18.82 8.60
N GLY A 43 -17.78 19.92 9.12
CA GLY A 43 -16.33 20.09 9.24
C GLY A 43 -15.67 19.12 10.24
N ASN A 44 -16.31 18.87 11.38
CA ASN A 44 -15.82 17.93 12.39
C ASN A 44 -15.95 16.48 11.91
N PHE A 45 -17.08 16.15 11.29
CA PHE A 45 -17.33 14.83 10.75
C PHE A 45 -16.35 14.48 9.62
N GLU A 46 -16.13 15.40 8.67
CA GLU A 46 -15.17 15.19 7.59
C GLU A 46 -13.74 15.03 8.13
N ARG A 47 -13.36 15.86 9.11
CA ARG A 47 -12.05 15.77 9.77
C ARG A 47 -11.86 14.43 10.48
N TRP A 48 -12.88 13.95 11.18
CA TRP A 48 -12.87 12.64 11.85
C TRP A 48 -12.72 11.50 10.85
N MET A 49 -13.54 11.48 9.79
CA MET A 49 -13.47 10.46 8.74
C MET A 49 -12.11 10.45 8.04
N ARG A 50 -11.54 11.63 7.76
CA ARG A 50 -10.21 11.76 7.16
C ARG A 50 -9.11 11.25 8.09
N ALA A 51 -9.20 11.53 9.38
CA ALA A 51 -8.25 11.03 10.38
C ALA A 51 -8.28 9.48 10.45
N ASN A 52 -9.48 8.88 10.52
CA ASN A 52 -9.64 7.44 10.51
C ASN A 52 -9.12 6.81 9.21
N ALA A 53 -9.44 7.39 8.06
CA ALA A 53 -8.96 6.90 6.76
C ALA A 53 -7.43 6.92 6.67
N ASN A 54 -6.78 8.00 7.12
CA ASN A 54 -5.33 8.09 7.15
C ASN A 54 -4.71 7.05 8.10
N LEU A 55 -5.28 6.87 9.29
CA LEU A 55 -4.81 5.85 10.24
C LEU A 55 -4.90 4.45 9.64
N LEU A 56 -6.01 4.11 8.97
CA LEU A 56 -6.15 2.81 8.31
C LEU A 56 -5.17 2.68 7.14
N LYS A 57 -5.05 3.71 6.30
CA LYS A 57 -4.13 3.75 5.15
C LYS A 57 -2.67 3.48 5.53
N HIS A 58 -2.23 4.04 6.65
CA HIS A 58 -0.82 3.97 7.07
C HIS A 58 -0.56 2.92 8.16
N GLY A 59 -1.58 2.51 8.91
CA GLY A 59 -1.46 1.53 9.99
C GLY A 59 -1.80 0.10 9.56
N LEU A 60 -2.88 -0.09 8.79
CA LEU A 60 -3.40 -1.41 8.43
C LEU A 60 -3.03 -1.85 7.02
N TYR A 61 -2.82 -0.92 6.09
CA TYR A 61 -2.43 -1.23 4.72
C TYR A 61 -0.94 -1.01 4.51
N THR A 62 -0.30 -1.93 3.80
CA THR A 62 1.05 -1.74 3.28
C THR A 62 0.96 -0.82 2.06
N PRO A 63 1.81 0.22 1.96
CA PRO A 63 1.91 0.99 0.74
C PRO A 63 2.27 0.04 -0.42
N PRO A 64 1.77 0.28 -1.64
CA PRO A 64 2.14 -0.54 -2.79
C PRO A 64 3.67 -0.53 -2.91
N THR A 65 4.27 -1.73 -2.93
CA THR A 65 5.70 -1.87 -3.22
C THR A 65 5.94 -1.20 -4.57
N PRO A 66 6.90 -0.26 -4.69
CA PRO A 66 7.22 0.33 -5.98
C PRO A 66 7.58 -0.82 -6.92
N SER A 67 6.86 -0.92 -8.04
CA SER A 67 7.16 -1.90 -9.08
C SER A 67 8.61 -1.68 -9.50
N THR A 68 9.51 -2.59 -9.17
CA THR A 68 10.86 -2.58 -9.74
C THR A 68 10.69 -2.56 -11.25
N PRO A 69 11.22 -1.57 -11.98
CA PRO A 69 11.10 -1.55 -13.43
C PRO A 69 11.67 -2.87 -13.96
N THR A 70 10.85 -3.61 -14.71
CA THR A 70 11.25 -4.85 -15.37
C THR A 70 12.53 -4.57 -16.14
N ARG A 71 13.66 -5.07 -15.63
CA ARG A 71 14.94 -5.00 -16.34
C ARG A 71 14.77 -5.85 -17.59
N THR A 72 14.57 -5.20 -18.74
CA THR A 72 14.58 -5.85 -20.05
C THR A 72 15.85 -6.68 -20.15
N PRO A 73 15.76 -8.00 -20.38
CA PRO A 73 16.96 -8.80 -20.57
C PRO A 73 17.76 -8.24 -21.75
N PRO A 74 19.10 -8.18 -21.65
CA PRO A 74 19.91 -7.72 -22.78
C PRO A 74 19.65 -8.62 -24.00
N PRO A 75 19.68 -8.06 -25.22
CA PRO A 75 19.48 -8.85 -26.42
C PRO A 75 20.52 -9.99 -26.50
N PRO A 76 20.16 -11.16 -27.05
CA PRO A 76 21.10 -12.27 -27.19
C PRO A 76 22.31 -11.83 -28.02
N GLU A 77 23.52 -12.18 -27.58
CA GLU A 77 24.75 -11.94 -28.33
C GLU A 77 24.65 -12.55 -29.74
N PRO A 78 25.13 -11.85 -30.79
CA PRO A 78 25.15 -12.40 -32.13
C PRO A 78 26.01 -13.67 -32.13
N SER A 79 25.36 -14.80 -32.38
CA SER A 79 26.03 -16.08 -32.56
C SER A 79 27.05 -15.93 -33.69
N HIS A 80 28.33 -15.90 -33.36
CA HIS A 80 29.40 -15.86 -34.35
C HIS A 80 29.28 -17.11 -35.22
N ALA A 81 28.72 -16.93 -36.41
CA ALA A 81 28.75 -17.93 -37.46
C ALA A 81 30.21 -18.37 -37.64
N ARG A 82 30.46 -19.65 -37.36
CA ARG A 82 31.73 -20.33 -37.62
C ARG A 82 32.13 -20.06 -39.08
N ASN A 83 33.14 -19.23 -39.28
CA ASN A 83 33.71 -18.94 -40.60
C ASN A 83 34.32 -20.25 -41.18
N PRO A 84 33.87 -20.75 -42.34
CA PRO A 84 34.38 -22.00 -42.93
C PRO A 84 35.70 -21.84 -43.72
N GLU A 85 36.29 -20.65 -43.80
CA GLU A 85 37.48 -20.39 -44.63
C GLU A 85 38.80 -20.58 -43.86
N ARG A 86 39.07 -21.79 -43.35
CA ARG A 86 40.42 -22.14 -42.83
C ARG A 86 40.76 -23.59 -43.14
N GLY A 87 40.90 -23.92 -44.42
CA GLY A 87 41.26 -25.27 -44.84
C GLY A 87 41.62 -25.36 -46.31
N SER A 88 42.56 -24.56 -46.80
CA SER A 88 43.32 -24.92 -48.01
C SER A 88 44.53 -24.01 -48.22
N ARG A 89 45.61 -24.28 -47.50
CA ARG A 89 46.98 -24.00 -47.91
C ARG A 89 47.89 -24.87 -47.06
N GLU A 90 48.10 -26.11 -47.52
CA GLU A 90 49.30 -26.90 -47.26
C GLU A 90 49.17 -28.23 -48.03
N ARG A 91 49.65 -28.24 -49.27
CA ARG A 91 50.60 -29.20 -49.88
C ARG A 91 50.57 -29.10 -51.40
#